data_AF-E4U2M4-F1
#
_entry.id   AF-E4U2M4-F1
#
_cell.length_a   1.000
_cell.length_b   1.000
_cell.length_c   1.000
_cell.angle_alpha   90.00
_cell.angle_beta   90.00
_cell.angle_gamma   90.00
#
_symmetry.space_group_name_H-M   'P 1'
#
loop_
_entity.id
_entity.type
_entity.pdbx_description
1 polymer ?
#
loop_
_entity_poly.entity_id
_entity_poly.type
_entity_poly.pdbx_seq_one_letter_code
_entity_poly.pdbx_strand_id
1 'polypeptide(L)'
;MDEDRKKIIQYALQFDIHDIHTYSGYKGGLLVKITTRSPQVVDQIEKFALSIPAVEEVAVKKNHLMQFEIFCVTKDNNVYELKLK
;
A
#
# COMPACT_ATOMS: atom_id res chain seq x y z
N MET A 1 8.67 7.44 -9.02
CA MET A 1 7.98 6.61 -8.01
C MET A 1 8.61 6.92 -6.66
N ASP A 2 7.79 7.24 -5.67
CA ASP A 2 8.22 7.62 -4.31
C ASP A 2 9.05 6.48 -3.68
N GLU A 3 10.15 6.82 -3.00
CA GLU A 3 11.09 5.88 -2.39
C GLU A 3 10.40 5.00 -1.33
N ASP A 4 9.43 5.54 -0.59
CA ASP A 4 8.74 4.78 0.44
C ASP A 4 7.84 3.69 -0.13
N ARG A 5 7.21 3.93 -1.29
CA ARG A 5 6.45 2.89 -1.99
C ARG A 5 7.35 1.80 -2.53
N LYS A 6 8.56 2.13 -2.99
CA LYS A 6 9.51 1.13 -3.46
C LYS A 6 9.88 0.18 -2.33
N LYS A 7 10.06 0.69 -1.12
CA LYS A 7 10.32 -0.14 0.07
C LYS A 7 9.18 -1.11 0.36
N ILE A 8 7.93 -0.66 0.31
CA ILE A 8 6.74 -1.52 0.50
C ILE A 8 6.72 -2.64 -0.54
N ILE A 9 6.93 -2.30 -1.81
CA ILE A 9 6.94 -3.30 -2.90
C ILE A 9 8.11 -4.26 -2.76
N GLN A 10 9.31 -3.76 -2.48
CA GLN A 10 10.51 -4.60 -2.27
C GLN A 10 10.34 -5.56 -1.11
N TYR A 11 9.74 -5.12 0.00
CA TYR A 11 9.43 -5.97 1.13
C TYR A 11 8.39 -7.03 0.76
N ALA A 12 7.30 -6.64 0.09
CA ALA A 12 6.25 -7.56 -0.34
C ALA A 12 6.78 -8.66 -1.30
N LEU A 13 7.72 -8.33 -2.18
CA LEU A 13 8.34 -9.27 -3.12
C LEU A 13 9.17 -10.38 -2.45
N GLN A 14 9.45 -10.29 -1.15
CA GLN A 14 10.11 -11.35 -0.38
C GLN A 14 9.14 -12.49 0.00
N PHE A 15 7.84 -12.32 -0.25
CA PHE A 15 6.79 -13.27 0.12
C PHE A 15 6.08 -13.87 -1.09
N ASP A 16 5.32 -14.94 -0.85
CA ASP A 16 4.41 -15.50 -1.85
C ASP A 16 3.18 -14.60 -2.03
N ILE A 17 3.32 -13.67 -2.96
CA ILE A 17 2.27 -12.72 -3.35
C ILE A 17 1.75 -13.08 -4.75
N HIS A 18 0.47 -12.85 -4.97
CA HIS A 18 -0.16 -13.08 -6.26
C HIS A 18 0.01 -11.89 -7.20
N ASP A 19 -0.10 -10.68 -6.67
CA ASP A 19 -0.15 -9.48 -7.50
C ASP A 19 0.20 -8.21 -6.70
N ILE A 20 0.78 -7.21 -7.37
CA ILE A 20 1.03 -5.87 -6.85
C ILE A 20 0.56 -4.85 -7.89
N HIS A 21 -0.27 -3.92 -7.45
CA HIS A 21 -0.67 -2.76 -8.23
C HIS A 21 -0.34 -1.46 -7.51
N THR A 22 0.04 -0.43 -8.27
CA THR A 22 0.19 0.92 -7.75
C THR A 22 -0.80 1.86 -8.44
N TYR A 23 -1.54 2.62 -7.65
CA TYR A 23 -2.49 3.61 -8.14
C TYR A 23 -2.08 5.01 -7.69
N SER A 24 -2.27 5.98 -8.58
CA SER A 24 -2.19 7.40 -8.21
C SER A 24 -3.62 7.88 -7.98
N GLY A 25 -3.96 8.21 -6.74
CA GLY A 25 -5.29 8.63 -6.33
C GLY A 25 -5.56 10.11 -6.57
N TYR A 26 -6.84 10.49 -6.46
CA TYR A 26 -7.28 11.87 -6.56
C TYR A 26 -6.93 12.62 -5.26
N LYS A 27 -6.32 13.81 -5.36
CA LYS A 27 -5.72 14.62 -4.26
C LYS A 27 -4.40 14.14 -3.66
N GLY A 28 -3.62 13.32 -4.36
CA GLY A 28 -2.26 12.96 -3.88
C GLY A 28 -2.21 11.83 -2.88
N GLY A 29 -3.28 11.04 -2.73
CA GLY A 29 -3.13 9.73 -2.12
C GLY A 29 -2.48 8.80 -3.13
N LEU A 30 -1.33 8.22 -2.82
CA LEU A 30 -0.70 7.17 -3.63
C LEU A 30 -0.96 5.83 -2.97
N LEU A 31 -1.49 4.86 -3.71
CA LEU A 31 -1.92 3.59 -3.15
C LEU A 31 -1.10 2.43 -3.71
N VAL A 32 -0.67 1.52 -2.83
CA VAL A 32 -0.09 0.22 -3.19
C VAL A 32 -1.09 -0.87 -2.78
N LYS A 33 -1.56 -1.66 -3.74
CA LYS A 33 -2.40 -2.83 -3.51
C LYS A 33 -1.55 -4.08 -3.65
N ILE A 34 -1.52 -4.92 -2.62
CA ILE A 34 -0.84 -6.22 -2.61
C ILE A 34 -1.87 -7.31 -2.41
N THR A 35 -1.82 -8.36 -3.22
CA THR A 35 -2.73 -9.50 -3.10
C THR A 35 -1.98 -10.75 -2.67
N THR A 36 -2.43 -11.44 -1.63
CA THR A 36 -1.85 -12.70 -1.15
C THR A 36 -2.94 -13.66 -0.66
N ARG A 37 -2.64 -14.96 -0.59
CA ARG A 37 -3.50 -15.95 0.07
C ARG A 37 -3.08 -16.25 1.50
N SER A 38 -1.89 -15.81 1.91
CA SER A 38 -1.34 -16.12 3.22
C SER A 38 -1.72 -15.05 4.25
N PRO A 39 -2.47 -15.40 5.32
CA PRO A 39 -2.78 -14.44 6.38
C PRO A 39 -1.53 -14.00 7.16
N GLN A 40 -0.49 -14.84 7.22
CA GLN A 40 0.77 -14.49 7.89
C GLN A 40 1.51 -13.37 7.13
N VAL A 41 1.43 -13.39 5.80
CA VAL A 41 2.02 -12.35 4.94
C VAL A 41 1.26 -11.04 5.10
N VAL A 42 -0.06 -11.08 5.35
CA VAL A 42 -0.85 -9.88 5.68
C VAL A 42 -0.30 -9.20 6.92
N ASP A 43 -0.17 -9.93 8.03
CA ASP A 43 0.32 -9.36 9.29
C ASP A 43 1.73 -8.77 9.15
N GLN A 44 2.59 -9.39 8.36
CA GLN A 44 3.96 -8.93 8.12
C GLN A 44 4.00 -7.65 7.28
N ILE A 45 3.25 -7.63 6.17
CA ILE A 45 3.18 -6.46 5.28
C ILE A 45 2.51 -5.29 5.99
N GLU A 46 1.45 -5.52 6.76
CA GLU A 46 0.76 -4.48 7.53
C GLU A 46 1.70 -3.85 8.55
N LYS A 47 2.37 -4.66 9.38
CA LYS A 47 3.35 -4.16 10.36
C LYS A 47 4.49 -3.39 9.71
N PHE A 48 5.01 -3.88 8.59
CA PHE A 48 6.07 -3.19 7.86
C PHE A 48 5.59 -1.87 7.27
N ALA A 49 4.44 -1.85 6.61
CA ALA A 49 3.88 -0.64 6.02
C ALA A 49 3.60 0.43 7.09
N LEU A 50 3.01 0.06 8.24
CA LEU A 50 2.78 0.98 9.36
C LEU A 50 4.06 1.50 10.01
N SER A 51 5.22 0.84 9.81
CA SER A 51 6.51 1.33 10.27
C SER A 51 7.09 2.45 9.39
N ILE A 52 6.52 2.67 8.20
CA ILE A 52 6.98 3.69 7.25
C ILE A 52 6.23 5.00 7.53
N PRO A 53 6.92 6.11 7.87
CA PRO A 53 6.26 7.37 8.26
C PRO A 53 5.35 7.98 7.20
N ALA A 54 5.59 7.70 5.91
CA ALA A 54 4.79 8.23 4.80
C ALA A 54 3.47 7.47 4.57
N VAL A 55 3.27 6.33 5.23
CA VAL A 55 2.02 5.56 5.16
C VAL A 55 1.02 6.15 6.15
N GLU A 56 -0.10 6.64 5.64
CA GLU A 56 -1.17 7.22 6.46
C GLU A 56 -2.15 6.15 6.94
N GLU A 57 -2.40 5.16 6.10
CA GLU A 57 -3.40 4.12 6.37
C GLU A 57 -3.01 2.80 5.70
N VAL A 58 -3.32 1.70 6.38
CA VAL A 58 -3.32 0.35 5.80
C VAL A 58 -4.71 -0.24 5.98
N ALA A 59 -5.33 -0.69 4.90
CA ALA A 59 -6.60 -1.38 4.92
C ALA A 59 -6.45 -2.80 4.37
N VAL A 60 -7.07 -3.78 5.02
CA VAL A 60 -7.08 -5.17 4.58
C VAL A 60 -8.50 -5.60 4.27
N LYS A 61 -8.69 -6.18 3.08
CA LYS A 61 -9.96 -6.73 2.63
C LYS A 61 -9.76 -8.16 2.16
N LYS A 62 -10.74 -9.04 2.43
CA LYS A 62 -10.81 -10.36 1.79
C LYS A 62 -11.73 -10.30 0.58
N ASN A 63 -11.27 -10.73 -0.58
CA ASN A 63 -12.06 -10.75 -1.82
C ASN A 63 -12.88 -12.05 -1.96
N HIS A 64 -13.76 -12.10 -2.97
CA HIS A 64 -14.62 -13.26 -3.24
C HIS A 64 -13.86 -14.54 -3.62
N LEU A 65 -12.58 -14.42 -4.00
CA LEU A 65 -11.68 -15.54 -4.33
C LEU A 65 -10.85 -16.01 -3.13
N MET A 66 -11.25 -15.62 -1.91
CA MET A 66 -10.55 -15.96 -0.66
C MET A 66 -9.11 -15.43 -0.58
N GLN A 67 -8.77 -14.42 -1.38
CA GLN A 67 -7.48 -13.73 -1.30
C GLN A 67 -7.60 -12.48 -0.42
N PHE A 68 -6.52 -12.14 0.24
CA PHE A 68 -6.35 -10.89 0.97
C PHE A 68 -5.81 -9.82 0.04
N GLU A 69 -6.45 -8.66 0.06
CA GLU A 69 -6.04 -7.44 -0.61
C GLU A 69 -5.62 -6.45 0.48
N ILE A 70 -4.35 -6.06 0.46
CA ILE A 70 -3.75 -5.11 1.37
C ILE A 70 -3.57 -3.80 0.61
N PHE A 71 -4.13 -2.72 1.13
CA PHE A 71 -4.07 -1.39 0.54
C PHE A 71 -3.25 -0.50 1.45
N CYS A 72 -2.06 -0.08 1.00
CA CYS A 72 -1.21 0.86 1.71
C CYS A 72 -1.38 2.25 1.07
N VAL A 73 -1.92 3.20 1.82
CA VAL A 73 -2.11 4.59 1.39
C VAL A 73 -0.93 5.42 1.87
N THR A 74 -0.26 6.09 0.93
CA THR A 74 0.87 6.97 1.18
C THR A 74 0.55 8.39 0.76
N LYS A 75 1.03 9.38 1.51
CA LYS A 75 0.89 10.79 1.15
C LYS A 75 1.82 11.14 -0.01
N ASP A 76 1.30 11.77 -1.05
CA ASP A 76 2.12 12.38 -2.09
C ASP A 76 2.52 13.79 -1.66
N ASN A 77 3.79 13.94 -1.34
CA ASN A 77 4.36 15.25 -0.98
C ASN A 77 4.46 16.21 -2.17
N ASN A 78 4.18 15.76 -3.41
CA ASN A 78 4.22 16.59 -4.61
C ASN A 78 2.86 17.14 -5.05
N VAL A 79 1.80 16.91 -4.28
CA VAL A 79 0.50 17.50 -4.62
C VAL A 79 0.44 18.95 -4.18
N TYR A 80 0.33 19.83 -5.18
CA TYR A 80 -0.07 21.21 -4.98
C TYR A 80 -1.34 21.24 -4.14
N GLU A 81 -1.23 21.70 -2.89
CA GLU A 81 -2.40 22.07 -2.11
C GLU A 81 -3.17 23.12 -2.92
N LEU A 82 -4.36 22.74 -3.41
CA LEU A 82 -5.32 23.70 -3.92
C LEU A 82 -5.63 24.65 -2.76
N LYS A 83 -4.95 25.80 -2.73
CA LYS A 83 -5.31 26.91 -1.85
C LYS A 83 -6.73 27.32 -2.22
N LEU A 84 -7.70 26.79 -1.48
CA LEU A 84 -9.05 27.35 -1.46
C LEU A 84 -8.90 28.77 -0.91
N LYS A 85 -9.15 29.74 -1.79
CA LYS A 85 -9.15 31.16 -1.48
C LYS A 85 -10.45 31.54 -0.78
#